data_AF-A0A4Q5RQG3-F1
#
_entry.id   AF-A0A4Q5RQG3-F1
#
_cell.length_a   1.000
_cell.length_b   1.000
_cell.length_c   1.000
_cell.angle_alpha   90.00
_cell.angle_beta   90.00
_cell.angle_gamma   90.00
#
_symmetry.space_group_name_H-M   'P 1'
#
loop_
_entity.id
_entity.type
_entity.pdbx_description
1 polymer ?
#
loop_
_entity_poly.entity_id
_entity_poly.type
_entity_poly.pdbx_seq_one_letter_code
_entity_poly.pdbx_strand_id
1 'polypeptide(L)' 'MKLIQLFNCMRGKHHRSRGSAHDDGSVMRSKCRGCGKPMVRHMGGWKLDSGVVKTDSAKL' A
#
# COMPACT_ATOMS: atom_id res chain seq x y z
N MET A 1 -14.90 1.81 -6.42
CA MET A 1 -13.73 2.13 -5.56
C MET A 1 -14.23 2.74 -4.26
N LYS A 2 -13.77 2.30 -3.08
CA LYS A 2 -14.31 2.78 -1.79
C LYS A 2 -13.62 4.09 -1.39
N LEU A 3 -14.28 5.24 -1.60
CA LEU A 3 -13.81 6.58 -1.17
C LEU A 3 -13.35 6.61 0.30
N ILE A 4 -14.04 5.89 1.18
CA ILE A 4 -13.68 5.72 2.60
C ILE A 4 -12.28 5.13 2.77
N GLN A 5 -11.87 4.22 1.89
CA GLN A 5 -10.53 3.65 1.94
C GLN A 5 -9.48 4.70 1.54
N LEU A 6 -9.79 5.63 0.63
CA LEU A 6 -8.91 6.72 0.24
C LEU A 6 -8.63 7.65 1.43
N PHE A 7 -9.67 8.02 2.18
CA PHE A 7 -9.53 8.83 3.40
C PHE A 7 -8.69 8.12 4.46
N ASN A 8 -8.92 6.81 4.66
CA ASN A 8 -8.10 6.01 5.57
C ASN A 8 -6.63 5.93 5.12
N CYS A 9 -6.36 5.90 3.81
CA CYS A 9 -4.99 5.96 3.29
C CYS A 9 -4.30 7.28 3.64
N MET A 10 -5.01 8.42 3.62
CA MET A 10 -4.44 9.72 4.04
C MET A 10 -4.06 9.71 5.54
N ARG A 11 -4.80 8.95 6.36
CA ARG A 11 -4.50 8.75 7.79
C ARG A 11 -3.48 7.64 8.05
N GLY A 12 -2.79 7.15 7.02
CA GLY A 12 -1.80 6.06 7.13
C GLY A 12 -2.40 4.65 7.34
N LYS A 13 -3.73 4.51 7.28
CA LYS A 13 -4.42 3.21 7.41
C LYS A 13 -4.62 2.57 6.04
N HIS A 14 -3.64 1.78 5.61
CA HIS A 14 -3.66 1.06 4.34
C HIS A 14 -4.20 -0.36 4.50
N HIS A 15 -5.04 -0.79 3.57
CA HIS A 15 -5.53 -2.17 3.49
C HIS A 15 -5.11 -2.79 2.17
N ARG A 16 -4.43 -3.93 2.25
CA ARG A 16 -4.04 -4.70 1.08
C ARG A 16 -5.24 -5.16 0.25
N SER A 17 -5.04 -5.27 -1.05
CA SER A 17 -6.00 -5.88 -1.97
C SER A 17 -5.77 -7.39 -2.02
N ARG A 18 -6.75 -8.16 -1.52
CA ARG A 18 -6.68 -9.63 -1.40
C ARG A 18 -6.39 -10.34 -2.72
N GLY A 19 -6.92 -9.85 -3.84
CA GLY A 19 -6.75 -10.47 -5.17
C GLY A 19 -5.45 -10.09 -5.90
N SER A 20 -4.61 -9.24 -5.31
CA SER A 20 -3.33 -8.80 -5.91
C SER A 20 -2.11 -9.23 -5.10
N ALA A 21 -2.32 -10.06 -4.07
CA ALA A 21 -1.24 -10.57 -3.24
C ALA A 21 -0.52 -11.69 -3.98
N HIS A 22 0.79 -11.53 -4.18
CA HIS A 22 1.65 -12.52 -4.81
C HIS A 22 2.98 -12.59 -4.06
N ASP A 23 3.63 -13.75 -4.14
CA ASP A 23 4.96 -13.97 -3.59
C ASP A 23 5.99 -13.68 -4.70
N ASP A 24 6.98 -12.83 -4.43
CA ASP A 24 8.07 -12.53 -5.37
C ASP A 24 9.31 -13.41 -5.14
N GLY A 25 9.22 -14.38 -4.23
CA GLY A 25 10.31 -15.27 -3.83
C GLY A 25 11.13 -14.74 -2.65
N SER A 26 10.91 -13.50 -2.20
CA SER A 26 11.52 -12.91 -1.01
C SER A 26 10.49 -12.47 0.02
N VAL A 27 9.45 -11.77 -0.42
CA VAL A 27 8.37 -11.25 0.43
C VAL A 27 7.04 -11.29 -0.31
N MET A 28 5.92 -11.46 0.42
CA MET A 28 4.62 -11.26 -0.22
C MET A 28 4.40 -9.78 -0.52
N ARG A 29 4.14 -9.47 -1.79
CA ARG A 29 3.77 -8.14 -2.27
C ARG A 29 2.30 -8.05 -2.61
N SER A 30 1.76 -6.84 -2.55
CA SER A 30 0.39 -6.51 -2.91
C SER A 30 0.28 -5.00 -3.17
N LYS A 31 -0.93 -4.49 -3.33
CA LYS A 31 -1.24 -3.06 -3.48
C LYS A 31 -2.35 -2.67 -2.50
N CYS A 32 -2.36 -1.43 -2.04
CA CYS A 32 -3.46 -0.91 -1.24
C CYS A 32 -4.72 -0.80 -2.11
N ARG A 33 -5.86 -1.32 -1.65
CA ARG A 33 -7.14 -1.27 -2.39
C ARG A 33 -7.74 0.14 -2.53
N GLY A 34 -7.23 1.11 -1.77
CA GLY A 34 -7.67 2.50 -1.80
C GLY A 34 -6.78 3.35 -2.70
N CYS A 35 -5.52 3.52 -2.32
CA CYS A 35 -4.57 4.39 -3.01
C CYS A 35 -3.68 3.70 -4.05
N GLY A 36 -3.78 2.38 -4.24
CA GLY A 36 -2.96 1.64 -5.21
C GLY A 36 -1.48 1.49 -4.86
N LYS A 37 -0.98 2.19 -3.82
CA LYS A 37 0.43 2.13 -3.40
C LYS A 37 0.87 0.69 -3.09
N PRO A 38 2.12 0.32 -3.43
CA PRO A 38 2.65 -1.01 -3.17
C PRO A 38 2.69 -1.30 -1.68
N MET A 39 2.43 -2.56 -1.32
CA MET A 39 2.43 -3.07 0.04
C MET A 39 3.23 -4.35 0.11
N VAL A 40 3.96 -4.53 1.21
CA VAL A 40 4.73 -5.73 1.52
C VAL A 40 4.23 -6.35 2.82
N ARG A 41 4.26 -7.68 2.89
CA ARG A 41 3.90 -8.42 4.10
C ARG A 41 5.11 -8.51 5.01
N HIS A 42 4.97 -7.95 6.21
CA HIS A 42 5.92 -8.10 7.32
C HIS A 42 5.33 -9.03 8.38
N MET A 43 6.13 -9.35 9.41
CA MET A 43 5.68 -10.16 10.55
C MET A 43 4.43 -9.59 11.24
N GLY A 44 4.30 -8.26 11.31
CA GLY A 44 3.14 -7.57 11.88
C GLY A 44 1.98 -7.33 10.91
N GLY A 45 1.99 -7.95 9.73
CA GLY A 45 0.97 -7.78 8.70
C GLY A 45 1.42 -6.93 7.52
N TRP A 46 0.44 -6.38 6.78
CA TRP A 46 0.70 -5.63 5.55
C TRP A 46 1.04 -4.18 5.85
N LYS A 47 2.20 -3.72 5.37
CA LYS A 47 2.59 -2.31 5.43
C LYS A 47 2.83 -1.79 4.01
N LEU A 48 2.83 -0.47 3.84
CA LEU A 48 3.28 0.11 2.58
C LEU A 48 4.73 -0.33 2.33
N ASP A 49 5.02 -0.65 1.08
CA ASP A 49 6.38 -0.76 0.60
C ASP A 49 6.94 0.67 0.53
N SER A 50 7.43 1.13 1.68
CA SER A 50 8.03 2.46 1.84
C SER A 50 9.45 2.51 1.30
N GLY A 51 9.85 1.55 0.42
CA GLY A 51 11.07 1.66 -0.37
C GLY A 51 11.14 3.07 -0.94
N VAL A 52 12.11 3.84 -0.44
CA VAL A 52 12.24 5.30 -0.54
C VAL A 52 11.73 5.83 -1.88
N VAL A 53 10.47 6.24 -1.91
CA VAL A 53 10.00 7.20 -2.89
C VAL A 53 9.58 8.38 -2.05
N LYS A 54 10.52 9.31 -1.90
CA LYS A 54 10.21 10.74 -1.81
C LYS A 54 9.24 11.00 -2.94
N THR A 55 7.95 10.91 -2.65
CA THR A 55 6.95 11.48 -3.53
C THR A 55 7.11 12.96 -3.22
N ASP A 56 7.97 13.62 -4.00
CA ASP A 56 7.89 15.05 -4.22
C ASP A 56 6.44 15.31 -4.60
N SER A 57 5.65 15.60 -3.57
CA SER A 57 4.29 16.06 -3.70
C SER A 57 4.45 17.42 -4.35
N ALA A 58 4.15 17.45 -5.64
CA ALA A 58 3.54 18.55 -6.35
C ALA A 58 3.74 19.93 -5.68
N LYS A 59 4.55 20.78 -6.30
CA LYS A 59 4.23 22.20 -6.34
C LYS A 59 3.88 22.54 -7.79
N LEU A 60 2.69 23.12 -7.94
CA LEU A 60 2.13 23.70 -9.16
C LEU A 60 3.14 24.57 -9.90
#